data_AF-A0A9P7CBE9-F1
#
_entry.id   AF-A0A9P7CBE9-F1
#
_cell.length_a   1.000
_cell.length_b   1.000
_cell.length_c   1.000
_cell.angle_alpha   90.00
_cell.angle_beta   90.00
_cell.angle_gamma   90.00
#
_symmetry.space_group_name_H-M   'P 1'
#
loop_
_entity.id
_entity.type
_entity.pdbx_description
1 polymer ?
#
loop_
_entity_poly.entity_id
_entity_poly.type
_entity_poly.pdbx_seq_one_letter_code
_entity_poly.pdbx_strand_id
1 'polypeptide(L)'
;MKFMNEVYSAEPGVISETYILEAMSLADIFTETLKHSTYFNNKTLNSFSSFCGKNNLKFLSSNKSVHKRIKDTNGSNVRYWNLYVLDNKYQGNVLQNIIQYDNKFKEFIQEQKNGFNIIGYARKSPGEKDKEKRARLLRIMIDKLKTRSLVQEVFVSECSSANDPLNTRDADQMGFEGADGSTKDMLEFLRVSESGVILVTLDYASLTTNVEDLKEFLREHECVQKIVVDRLPVKPEMEVFTRETLLLDEDAINKFDCRKRPVQRSL
;
A
#
# COMPACT_ATOMS: atom_id res chain seq x y z
N MET A 1 5.77 5.13 9.71
CA MET A 1 6.65 5.08 8.53
C MET A 1 6.52 6.32 7.68
N LYS A 2 5.31 6.67 7.20
CA LYS A 2 5.13 7.90 6.39
C LYS A 2 5.68 9.15 7.05
N PHE A 3 5.33 9.42 8.32
CA PHE A 3 5.88 10.55 9.07
C PHE A 3 7.40 10.67 8.93
N MET A 4 8.14 9.58 9.20
CA MET A 4 9.60 9.57 9.07
C MET A 4 10.09 9.82 7.64
N ASN A 5 9.43 9.29 6.61
CA ASN A 5 9.84 9.50 5.22
C ASN A 5 9.49 10.90 4.69
N GLU A 6 8.47 11.56 5.24
CA GLU A 6 8.09 12.94 4.90
C GLU A 6 8.95 13.96 5.65
N VAL A 7 9.25 13.68 6.92
CA VAL A 7 10.03 14.59 7.77
C VAL A 7 11.52 14.47 7.50
N TYR A 8 12.03 13.26 7.22
CA TYR A 8 13.46 13.02 7.02
C TYR A 8 13.75 12.54 5.60
N SER A 9 14.34 13.41 4.78
CA SER A 9 14.72 13.08 3.40
C SER A 9 16.24 13.10 3.18
N ALA A 10 16.73 12.08 2.48
CA ALA A 10 18.10 11.99 1.99
C ALA A 10 18.35 12.82 0.71
N GLU A 11 17.28 13.18 0.01
CA GLU A 11 17.33 13.87 -1.27
C GLU A 11 16.70 15.25 -1.12
N PRO A 12 17.22 16.27 -1.82
CA PRO A 12 16.53 17.54 -1.99
C PRO A 12 15.32 17.33 -2.90
N GLY A 13 14.27 16.69 -2.40
CA GLY A 13 12.97 16.70 -3.06
C GLY A 13 12.45 18.13 -2.98
N VAL A 14 12.33 18.81 -4.13
CA VAL A 14 11.92 20.22 -4.30
C VAL A 14 12.32 21.08 -3.11
N ILE A 15 13.52 21.64 -3.14
CA ILE A 15 14.04 22.59 -2.14
C ILE A 15 12.99 23.69 -1.94
N SER A 16 12.09 23.45 -1.00
CA SER A 16 11.07 24.38 -0.59
C SER A 16 11.57 25.00 0.69
N GLU A 17 11.15 26.23 0.96
CA GLU A 17 11.41 26.97 2.22
C GLU A 17 10.94 26.22 3.49
N THR A 18 10.40 25.00 3.33
CA THR A 18 9.88 24.15 4.39
C THR A 18 10.87 23.13 4.93
N TYR A 19 11.99 22.85 4.24
CA TYR A 19 13.01 21.90 4.68
C TYR A 19 14.33 22.59 5.03
N ILE A 20 14.93 22.16 6.14
CA ILE A 20 16.20 22.65 6.66
C ILE A 20 17.21 21.51 6.60
N LEU A 21 18.43 21.79 6.13
CA LEU A 21 19.51 20.80 6.11
C LEU A 21 20.11 20.67 7.51
N GLU A 22 19.93 19.51 8.14
CA GLU A 22 20.42 19.23 9.50
C GLU A 22 21.21 17.92 9.57
N ALA A 23 22.18 17.87 10.49
CA ALA A 23 22.94 16.65 10.77
C ALA A 23 22.21 15.84 11.85
N MET A 24 21.55 14.76 11.45
CA MET A 24 20.73 13.93 12.33
C MET A 24 21.39 12.58 12.57
N SER A 25 21.40 12.12 13.82
CA SER A 25 21.71 10.73 14.16
C SER A 25 20.44 9.88 14.19
N LEU A 26 20.60 8.56 14.24
CA LEU A 26 19.48 7.65 14.39
C LEU A 26 18.79 7.84 15.75
N ALA A 27 19.54 8.23 16.78
CA ALA A 27 19.02 8.51 18.11
C ALA A 27 18.15 9.78 18.13
N ASP A 28 18.53 10.80 17.37
CA ASP A 28 17.74 12.04 17.24
C ASP A 28 16.39 11.74 16.58
N ILE A 29 16.41 11.02 15.45
CA ILE A 29 15.20 10.60 14.73
C ILE A 29 14.32 9.71 15.61
N PHE A 30 14.93 8.80 16.37
CA PHE A 30 14.21 7.92 17.30
C PHE A 30 13.49 8.72 18.39
N THR A 31 14.19 9.66 19.01
CA THR A 31 13.66 10.52 20.09
C THR A 31 12.50 11.38 19.58
N GLU A 32 12.62 11.96 18.38
CA GLU A 32 11.54 12.73 17.77
C GLU A 32 10.33 11.85 17.44
N THR A 33 10.57 10.65 16.90
CA THR A 33 9.50 9.70 16.57
C THR A 33 8.68 9.30 17.81
N LEU A 34 9.33 9.19 18.99
CA LEU A 34 8.65 8.90 20.25
C LEU A 34 7.66 9.99 20.68
N LYS A 35 7.87 11.25 20.29
CA LYS A 35 6.92 12.34 20.59
C LYS A 35 5.58 12.19 19.87
N HIS A 36 5.55 11.43 18.77
CA HIS A 36 4.39 11.29 17.90
C HIS A 36 3.82 9.87 17.85
N SER A 37 4.47 8.89 18.49
CA SER A 37 4.02 7.51 18.45
C SER A 37 4.40 6.73 19.70
N THR A 38 3.41 6.05 20.29
CA THR A 38 3.61 5.12 21.41
C THR A 38 4.18 3.76 20.99
N TYR A 39 4.23 3.46 19.68
CA TYR A 39 4.68 2.17 19.15
C TYR A 39 6.11 1.78 19.59
N PHE A 40 6.94 2.78 19.86
CA PHE A 40 8.34 2.61 20.22
C PHE A 40 8.65 2.79 21.71
N ASN A 41 7.67 3.10 22.57
CA ASN A 41 7.92 3.44 23.98
C ASN A 41 8.72 2.37 24.75
N ASN A 42 8.55 1.10 24.39
CA ASN A 42 9.24 -0.04 25.02
C ASN A 42 10.29 -0.68 24.10
N LYS A 43 10.75 0.03 23.07
CA LYS A 43 11.71 -0.48 22.08
C LYS A 43 13.05 0.22 22.25
N THR A 44 14.13 -0.53 22.02
CA THR A 44 15.49 0.02 22.03
C THR A 44 15.82 0.70 20.71
N LEU A 45 16.85 1.54 20.71
CA LEU A 45 17.41 2.13 19.49
C LEU A 45 17.81 1.06 18.45
N ASN A 46 18.30 -0.10 18.90
CA ASN A 46 18.63 -1.23 18.02
C ASN A 46 17.38 -1.84 17.37
N SER A 47 16.28 -1.95 18.13
CA SER A 47 14.99 -2.40 17.58
C SER A 47 14.44 -1.40 16.56
N PHE A 48 14.58 -0.10 16.84
CA PHE A 48 14.23 0.96 15.91
C PHE A 48 15.08 0.93 14.63
N SER A 49 16.40 0.78 14.75
CA SER A 49 17.32 0.61 13.61
C SER A 49 16.90 -0.55 12.70
N SER A 50 16.67 -1.71 13.31
CA SER A 50 16.21 -2.91 12.61
C SER A 50 14.86 -2.68 11.92
N PHE A 51 13.94 -1.97 12.57
CA PHE A 51 12.66 -1.59 11.98
C PHE A 51 12.85 -0.67 10.77
N CYS A 52 13.69 0.37 10.87
CA CYS A 52 13.94 1.31 9.79
C CYS A 52 14.54 0.60 8.57
N GLY A 53 15.50 -0.31 8.79
CA GLY A 53 16.10 -1.12 7.72
C GLY A 53 15.09 -2.04 7.04
N LYS A 54 14.28 -2.78 7.81
CA LYS A 54 13.24 -3.69 7.26
C LYS A 54 12.19 -2.98 6.42
N ASN A 55 11.92 -1.70 6.72
CA ASN A 55 10.92 -0.91 6.02
C ASN A 55 11.51 0.05 4.97
N ASN A 56 12.80 -0.09 4.65
CA ASN A 56 13.50 0.69 3.61
C ASN A 56 13.26 2.21 3.74
N LEU A 57 13.39 2.76 4.96
CA LEU A 57 13.18 4.20 5.15
C LEU A 57 14.19 5.02 4.34
N LYS A 58 13.68 6.04 3.64
CA LYS A 58 14.42 6.77 2.59
C LYS A 58 15.66 7.51 3.12
N PHE A 59 15.65 7.91 4.39
CA PHE A 59 16.81 8.55 5.00
C PHE A 59 18.01 7.60 5.19
N LEU A 60 17.79 6.27 5.15
CA LEU A 60 18.89 5.28 5.25
C LEU A 60 19.63 5.08 3.93
N SER A 61 18.99 5.33 2.78
CA SER A 61 19.55 5.09 1.45
C SER A 61 20.53 6.17 0.97
N SER A 62 20.85 7.19 1.78
CA SER A 62 21.80 8.22 1.38
C SER A 62 23.23 7.66 1.28
N ASN A 63 23.67 7.33 0.07
CA ASN A 63 25.09 7.08 -0.22
C ASN A 63 25.96 8.35 -0.07
N LYS A 64 25.32 9.52 0.12
CA LYS A 64 25.96 10.82 0.39
C LYS A 64 26.14 11.13 1.88
N SER A 65 26.15 10.12 2.74
CA SER A 65 26.55 10.34 4.13
C SER A 65 27.97 10.87 4.15
N VAL A 66 28.15 12.16 4.48
CA VAL A 66 29.41 12.62 5.05
C VAL A 66 29.57 11.77 6.31
N HIS A 67 30.44 10.76 6.24
CA HIS A 67 30.77 9.91 7.38
C HIS A 67 31.57 10.72 8.39
N LYS A 68 30.95 11.73 9.01
CA LYS A 68 31.50 12.35 10.19
C LYS A 68 31.11 11.45 11.35
N ARG A 69 31.98 10.48 11.64
CA ARG A 69 31.96 9.78 12.93
C ARG A 69 32.41 10.81 13.96
N ILE A 70 31.45 11.42 14.63
CA ILE A 70 31.73 12.32 15.74
C ILE A 70 31.67 11.45 16.99
N LYS A 71 32.67 11.61 17.86
CA LYS A 71 32.61 11.02 19.20
C LYS A 71 31.52 11.77 19.97
N ASP A 72 30.53 11.04 20.48
CA ASP A 72 29.58 11.63 21.41
C ASP A 72 30.28 12.05 22.72
N THR A 73 29.53 12.65 23.64
CA THR A 73 30.02 13.04 24.97
C THR A 73 30.62 11.88 25.77
N ASN A 74 30.32 10.64 25.38
CA ASN A 74 30.79 9.40 26.01
C ASN A 74 31.92 8.73 25.21
N GLY A 75 32.45 9.38 24.17
CA GLY A 75 33.55 8.87 23.35
C GLY A 75 33.15 7.83 22.29
N SER A 76 31.87 7.50 22.15
CA SER A 76 31.36 6.51 21.20
C SER A 76 31.21 7.11 19.80
N ASN A 77 31.54 6.32 18.77
CA ASN A 77 31.39 6.75 17.39
C ASN A 77 29.91 6.76 16.98
N VAL A 78 29.33 7.94 16.82
CA VAL A 78 27.95 8.09 16.34
C VAL A 78 27.95 8.41 14.85
N ARG A 79 27.03 7.76 14.11
CA ARG A 79 26.79 8.04 12.69
C ARG A 79 25.75 9.15 12.57
N TYR A 80 26.12 10.19 11.84
CA TYR A 80 25.22 11.27 11.43
C TYR A 80 24.94 11.21 9.93
N TRP A 81 23.76 11.68 9.55
CA TRP A 81 23.33 11.90 8.18
C TRP A 81 22.97 13.38 8.02
N ASN A 82 23.44 14.02 6.95
CA ASN A 82 22.91 15.32 6.55
C ASN A 82 21.59 15.07 5.82
N LEU A 83 20.49 15.41 6.48
CA LEU A 83 19.14 15.18 6.00
C LEU A 83 18.44 16.52 5.80
N TYR A 84 17.58 16.58 4.79
CA TYR A 84 16.58 17.63 4.71
C TYR A 84 15.48 17.27 5.69
N VAL A 85 15.40 18.03 6.78
CA VAL A 85 14.43 17.87 7.86
C VAL A 85 13.31 18.89 7.66
N LEU A 86 12.06 18.43 7.64
CA LEU A 86 10.91 19.31 7.56
C LEU A 86 10.86 20.20 8.81
N ASP A 87 10.78 21.52 8.61
CA ASP A 87 10.66 22.51 9.68
C ASP A 87 9.49 22.13 10.61
N ASN A 88 9.76 22.16 11.92
CA ASN A 88 8.84 21.75 12.98
C ASN A 88 7.44 22.38 12.81
N LYS A 89 7.35 23.63 12.32
CA LYS A 89 6.06 24.31 12.11
C LYS A 89 5.15 23.60 11.10
N TYR A 90 5.71 22.78 10.20
CA TYR A 90 4.93 21.99 9.22
C TYR A 90 4.73 20.53 9.62
N GLN A 91 5.47 20.01 10.60
CA GLN A 91 5.36 18.61 11.03
C GLN A 91 3.96 18.28 11.59
N GLY A 92 3.33 19.24 12.27
CA GLY A 92 1.93 19.13 12.71
C GLY A 92 0.96 18.87 11.55
N ASN A 93 1.16 19.52 10.40
CA ASN A 93 0.34 19.32 9.21
C ASN A 93 0.55 17.93 8.61
N VAL A 94 1.78 17.41 8.61
CA VAL A 94 2.06 16.03 8.19
C VAL A 94 1.33 15.03 9.07
N LEU A 95 1.36 15.22 10.40
CA LEU A 95 0.64 14.38 11.34
C LEU A 95 -0.87 14.43 11.12
N GLN A 96 -1.44 15.63 10.99
CA GLN A 96 -2.86 15.79 10.68
C GLN A 96 -3.23 15.10 9.37
N ASN A 97 -2.41 15.25 8.33
CA ASN A 97 -2.64 14.56 7.06
C ASN A 97 -2.59 13.03 7.19
N ILE A 98 -1.72 12.48 8.04
CA ILE A 98 -1.65 11.04 8.30
C ILE A 98 -2.87 10.57 9.10
N ILE A 99 -3.27 11.31 10.13
CA ILE A 99 -4.41 10.98 11.01
C ILE A 99 -5.72 11.06 10.21
N GLN A 100 -5.91 12.12 9.43
CA GLN A 100 -7.13 12.37 8.67
C GLN A 100 -7.21 11.56 7.38
N TYR A 101 -6.15 10.86 6.98
CA TYR A 101 -6.12 10.15 5.70
C TYR A 101 -7.25 9.12 5.58
N ASP A 102 -7.56 8.39 6.67
CA ASP A 102 -8.67 7.42 6.67
C ASP A 102 -10.01 8.09 6.38
N ASN A 103 -10.25 9.27 6.95
CA ASN A 103 -11.46 10.05 6.70
C ASN A 103 -11.48 10.60 5.27
N LYS A 104 -10.39 11.17 4.78
CA LYS A 104 -10.28 11.65 3.39
C LYS A 104 -10.53 10.53 2.37
N PHE A 105 -10.03 9.33 2.65
CA PHE A 105 -10.28 8.17 1.81
C PHE A 105 -11.75 7.77 1.82
N LYS A 106 -12.39 7.75 2.99
CA LYS A 106 -13.82 7.46 3.13
C LYS A 106 -14.69 8.51 2.45
N GLU A 107 -14.37 9.79 2.60
CA GLU A 107 -15.04 10.92 1.93
C GLU A 107 -14.97 10.76 0.41
N PHE A 108 -13.76 10.52 -0.13
CA PHE A 108 -13.59 10.25 -1.56
C PHE A 108 -14.49 9.11 -2.04
N ILE A 109 -14.47 7.95 -1.36
CA ILE A 109 -15.32 6.81 -1.74
C ILE A 109 -16.80 7.16 -1.66
N GLN A 110 -17.23 7.86 -0.61
CA GLN A 110 -18.62 8.27 -0.44
C GLN A 110 -19.09 9.20 -1.57
N GLU A 111 -18.26 10.15 -1.99
CA GLU A 111 -18.56 11.04 -3.11
C GLU A 111 -18.78 10.25 -4.42
N GLN A 112 -18.01 9.18 -4.64
CA GLN A 112 -18.15 8.36 -5.85
C GLN A 112 -19.44 7.52 -5.87
N LYS A 113 -20.06 7.22 -4.72
CA LYS A 113 -21.27 6.38 -4.66
C LYS A 113 -22.48 6.99 -5.37
N ASN A 114 -22.46 8.30 -5.63
CA ASN A 114 -23.55 8.99 -6.33
C ASN A 114 -23.62 8.67 -7.84
N GLY A 115 -22.61 8.01 -8.40
CA GLY A 115 -22.59 7.66 -9.83
C GLY A 115 -21.90 6.34 -10.18
N PHE A 116 -21.36 5.63 -9.19
CA PHE A 116 -20.66 4.37 -9.39
C PHE A 116 -21.08 3.32 -8.36
N ASN A 117 -21.13 2.07 -8.81
CA ASN A 117 -21.15 0.91 -7.94
C ASN A 117 -19.73 0.64 -7.45
N ILE A 118 -19.52 0.63 -6.14
CA ILE A 118 -18.20 0.46 -5.53
C ILE A 118 -18.13 -0.94 -4.96
N ILE A 119 -17.33 -1.80 -5.59
CA ILE A 119 -17.17 -3.19 -5.18
C ILE A 119 -15.74 -3.44 -4.70
N GLY A 120 -15.58 -4.37 -3.75
CA GLY A 120 -14.29 -4.80 -3.24
C GLY A 120 -13.90 -6.17 -3.79
N TYR A 121 -12.61 -6.37 -4.05
CA TYR A 121 -12.06 -7.68 -4.40
C TYR A 121 -10.85 -8.05 -3.55
N ALA A 122 -10.88 -9.26 -2.98
CA ALA A 122 -9.80 -9.81 -2.18
C ALA A 122 -9.45 -11.25 -2.59
N ARG A 123 -8.16 -11.58 -2.58
CA ARG A 123 -7.65 -12.91 -2.95
C ARG A 123 -6.65 -13.44 -1.94
N LYS A 124 -6.63 -14.76 -1.75
CA LYS A 124 -5.51 -15.47 -1.11
C LYS A 124 -4.87 -16.48 -2.04
N SER A 125 -3.54 -16.57 -1.98
CA SER A 125 -2.78 -17.56 -2.75
C SER A 125 -2.88 -18.96 -2.13
N PRO A 126 -2.72 -20.01 -2.95
CA PRO A 126 -2.33 -21.31 -2.45
C PRO A 126 -1.06 -21.19 -1.61
N GLY A 127 -0.95 -22.02 -0.59
CA GLY A 127 0.26 -22.14 0.21
C GLY A 127 0.13 -23.32 1.16
N GLU A 128 1.25 -23.81 1.67
CA GLU A 128 1.31 -24.94 2.62
C GLU A 128 0.59 -24.69 3.95
N LYS A 129 0.14 -23.45 4.18
CA LYS A 129 -0.52 -23.04 5.42
C LYS A 129 -1.92 -23.63 5.52
N ASP A 130 -2.27 -23.98 6.74
CA ASP A 130 -3.60 -24.32 7.23
C ASP A 130 -4.73 -23.48 6.58
N LYS A 131 -5.76 -24.17 6.07
CA LYS A 131 -6.96 -23.59 5.44
C LYS A 131 -7.62 -22.57 6.38
N GLU A 132 -7.65 -22.84 7.68
CA GLU A 132 -8.25 -21.92 8.66
C GLU A 132 -7.52 -20.58 8.72
N LYS A 133 -6.18 -20.60 8.67
CA LYS A 133 -5.38 -19.38 8.67
C LYS A 133 -5.63 -18.55 7.42
N ARG A 134 -5.82 -19.19 6.27
CA ARG A 134 -6.16 -18.52 5.00
C ARG A 134 -7.54 -17.88 5.08
N ALA A 135 -8.55 -18.63 5.53
CA ALA A 135 -9.90 -18.11 5.74
C ALA A 135 -9.90 -16.92 6.72
N ARG A 136 -9.20 -17.02 7.86
CA ARG A 136 -9.07 -15.91 8.81
C ARG A 136 -8.46 -14.65 8.19
N LEU A 137 -7.41 -14.81 7.38
CA LEU A 137 -6.79 -13.67 6.69
C LEU A 137 -7.72 -13.04 5.66
N LEU A 138 -8.48 -13.86 4.92
CA LEU A 138 -9.45 -13.37 3.94
C LEU A 138 -10.61 -12.63 4.63
N ARG A 139 -11.14 -13.13 5.76
CA ARG A 139 -12.12 -12.40 6.59
C ARG A 139 -11.61 -11.01 6.99
N ILE A 140 -10.35 -10.91 7.43
CA ILE A 140 -9.74 -9.60 7.75
C ILE A 140 -9.67 -8.68 6.52
N MET A 141 -9.46 -9.22 5.32
CA MET A 141 -9.47 -8.43 4.09
C MET A 141 -10.88 -7.94 3.74
N ILE A 142 -11.90 -8.81 3.88
CA ILE A 142 -13.32 -8.45 3.71
C ILE A 142 -13.70 -7.34 4.69
N ASP A 143 -13.39 -7.49 5.97
CA ASP A 143 -13.69 -6.50 7.00
C ASP A 143 -13.07 -5.14 6.67
N LYS A 144 -11.82 -5.13 6.16
CA LYS A 144 -11.17 -3.89 5.73
C LYS A 144 -11.88 -3.25 4.54
N LEU A 145 -12.22 -4.03 3.51
CA LEU A 145 -12.95 -3.50 2.36
C LEU A 145 -14.30 -2.88 2.78
N LYS A 146 -15.04 -3.54 3.69
CA LYS A 146 -16.33 -3.05 4.19
C LYS A 146 -16.19 -1.83 5.11
N THR A 147 -15.33 -1.91 6.13
CA THR A 147 -15.25 -0.88 7.20
C THR A 147 -14.38 0.31 6.84
N ARG A 148 -13.32 0.09 6.04
CA ARG A 148 -12.34 1.11 5.69
C ARG A 148 -12.59 1.66 4.30
N SER A 149 -12.77 0.78 3.32
CA SER A 149 -12.97 1.15 1.93
C SER A 149 -14.44 1.34 1.54
N LEU A 150 -15.38 1.15 2.48
CA LEU A 150 -16.81 1.42 2.35
C LEU A 150 -17.45 0.84 1.08
N VAL A 151 -16.94 -0.29 0.59
CA VAL A 151 -17.50 -0.96 -0.60
C VAL A 151 -18.90 -1.50 -0.31
N GLN A 152 -19.73 -1.55 -1.35
CA GLN A 152 -21.11 -2.03 -1.27
C GLN A 152 -21.18 -3.56 -1.27
N GLU A 153 -20.36 -4.20 -2.11
CA GLU A 153 -20.26 -5.65 -2.24
C GLU A 153 -18.79 -6.07 -2.22
N VAL A 154 -18.49 -7.24 -1.65
CA VAL A 154 -17.14 -7.81 -1.60
C VAL A 154 -17.12 -9.18 -2.26
N PHE A 155 -16.37 -9.28 -3.34
CA PHE A 155 -16.08 -10.55 -4.00
C PHE A 155 -14.71 -11.07 -3.59
N VAL A 156 -14.57 -12.40 -3.51
CA VAL A 156 -13.31 -13.00 -3.07
C VAL A 156 -12.88 -14.20 -3.89
N SER A 157 -11.58 -14.47 -3.86
CA SER A 157 -11.01 -15.75 -4.27
C SER A 157 -10.23 -16.36 -3.12
N GLU A 158 -10.71 -17.50 -2.61
CA GLU A 158 -10.13 -18.12 -1.42
C GLU A 158 -8.75 -18.71 -1.71
N CYS A 159 -8.53 -19.23 -2.92
CA CYS A 159 -7.33 -19.96 -3.27
C CYS A 159 -7.04 -19.92 -4.77
N SER A 160 -6.36 -18.89 -5.24
CA SER A 160 -5.88 -18.77 -6.62
C SER A 160 -4.53 -18.08 -6.65
N SER A 161 -3.68 -18.32 -7.65
CA SER A 161 -2.46 -17.54 -7.83
C SER A 161 -2.81 -16.11 -8.24
N ALA A 162 -1.93 -15.16 -7.91
CA ALA A 162 -2.07 -13.78 -8.39
C ALA A 162 -1.91 -13.69 -9.92
N ASN A 163 -1.20 -14.66 -10.50
CA ASN A 163 -0.90 -14.70 -11.92
C ASN A 163 -1.93 -15.53 -12.72
N ASP A 164 -2.85 -16.21 -12.04
CA ASP A 164 -3.90 -16.98 -12.72
C ASP A 164 -4.89 -15.99 -13.36
N PRO A 165 -5.33 -16.23 -14.61
CA PRO A 165 -6.34 -15.43 -15.27
C PRO A 165 -7.60 -15.28 -14.40
N LEU A 166 -8.15 -14.07 -14.30
CA LEU A 166 -9.32 -13.79 -13.46
C LEU A 166 -10.50 -14.72 -13.80
N ASN A 167 -10.71 -14.98 -15.08
CA ASN A 167 -11.79 -15.84 -15.57
C ASN A 167 -11.65 -17.33 -15.20
N THR A 168 -10.48 -17.80 -14.76
CA THR A 168 -10.26 -19.21 -14.37
C THR A 168 -10.37 -19.44 -12.85
N ARG A 169 -10.41 -18.36 -12.06
CA ARG A 169 -10.40 -18.46 -10.60
C ARG A 169 -11.72 -19.04 -10.08
N ASP A 170 -11.59 -19.82 -9.01
CA ASP A 170 -12.71 -20.30 -8.19
C ASP A 170 -13.76 -21.12 -8.95
N ALA A 171 -13.38 -21.82 -10.04
CA ALA A 171 -14.28 -22.60 -10.89
C ALA A 171 -15.15 -23.62 -10.12
N ASP A 172 -14.65 -24.15 -8.99
CA ASP A 172 -15.32 -25.19 -8.19
C ASP A 172 -15.58 -24.76 -6.72
N GLN A 173 -15.42 -23.47 -6.36
CA GLN A 173 -15.55 -23.04 -4.97
C GLN A 173 -16.96 -22.58 -4.62
N MET A 174 -17.47 -23.07 -3.49
CA MET A 174 -18.66 -22.51 -2.85
C MET A 174 -18.35 -21.14 -2.25
N GLY A 175 -19.39 -20.31 -2.07
CA GLY A 175 -19.27 -18.97 -1.50
C GLY A 175 -18.52 -18.93 -0.16
N PHE A 176 -17.91 -17.77 0.12
CA PHE A 176 -17.11 -17.56 1.33
C PHE A 176 -17.89 -16.72 2.36
N GLU A 177 -17.91 -17.15 3.62
CA GLU A 177 -18.63 -16.47 4.68
C GLU A 177 -18.20 -14.99 4.82
N GLY A 178 -19.17 -14.08 4.73
CA GLY A 178 -18.97 -12.64 4.84
C GLY A 178 -18.64 -11.95 3.51
N ALA A 179 -18.36 -12.70 2.45
CA ALA A 179 -18.28 -12.19 1.07
C ALA A 179 -19.67 -12.24 0.41
N ASP A 180 -19.86 -11.38 -0.57
CA ASP A 180 -21.05 -11.27 -1.40
C ASP A 180 -20.96 -12.19 -2.63
N GLY A 181 -19.76 -12.70 -2.95
CA GLY A 181 -19.57 -13.74 -3.95
C GLY A 181 -18.11 -14.15 -4.19
N SER A 182 -17.92 -15.09 -5.10
CA SER A 182 -16.63 -15.53 -5.64
C SER A 182 -16.12 -14.60 -6.76
N THR A 183 -14.96 -14.90 -7.34
CA THR A 183 -14.52 -14.23 -8.58
C THR A 183 -15.52 -14.42 -9.73
N LYS A 184 -16.22 -15.56 -9.80
CA LYS A 184 -17.22 -15.80 -10.85
C LYS A 184 -18.44 -14.92 -10.69
N ASP A 185 -18.91 -14.78 -9.45
CA ASP A 185 -20.03 -13.90 -9.14
C ASP A 185 -19.70 -12.43 -9.45
N MET A 186 -18.44 -12.02 -9.22
CA MET A 186 -17.96 -10.70 -9.63
C MET A 186 -18.01 -10.53 -11.16
N LEU A 187 -17.51 -11.49 -11.93
CA LEU A 187 -17.50 -11.40 -13.39
C LEU A 187 -18.92 -11.37 -13.96
N GLU A 188 -19.84 -12.13 -13.37
CA GLU A 188 -21.26 -12.10 -13.71
C GLU A 188 -21.88 -10.74 -13.37
N PHE A 189 -21.63 -10.23 -12.16
CA PHE A 189 -22.05 -8.88 -11.74
C PHE A 189 -21.59 -7.82 -12.74
N LEU A 190 -20.31 -7.85 -13.13
CA LEU A 190 -19.74 -6.89 -14.09
C LEU A 190 -20.36 -7.03 -15.48
N ARG A 191 -20.66 -8.26 -15.92
CA ARG A 191 -21.28 -8.52 -17.23
C ARG A 191 -22.67 -7.89 -17.36
N VAL A 192 -23.45 -7.91 -16.27
CA VAL A 192 -24.82 -7.38 -16.25
C VAL A 192 -24.90 -5.94 -15.74
N SER A 193 -23.78 -5.35 -15.32
CA SER A 193 -23.73 -3.99 -14.78
C SER A 193 -23.89 -2.95 -15.88
N GLU A 194 -24.99 -2.20 -15.84
CA GLU A 194 -25.21 -1.04 -16.72
C GLU A 194 -24.56 0.25 -16.17
N SER A 195 -24.30 0.29 -14.86
CA SER A 195 -23.67 1.42 -14.18
C SER A 195 -22.15 1.29 -14.15
N GLY A 196 -21.47 2.43 -14.08
CA GLY A 196 -20.02 2.46 -13.89
C GLY A 196 -19.63 1.81 -12.55
N VAL A 197 -18.53 1.08 -12.55
CA VAL A 197 -18.00 0.33 -11.40
C VAL A 197 -16.63 0.87 -11.01
N ILE A 198 -16.43 1.03 -9.71
CA ILE A 198 -15.12 1.24 -9.10
C ILE A 198 -14.74 -0.04 -8.35
N LEU A 199 -13.65 -0.66 -8.78
CA LEU A 199 -13.12 -1.87 -8.18
C LEU A 199 -12.05 -1.52 -7.14
N VAL A 200 -12.27 -1.86 -5.89
CA VAL A 200 -11.34 -1.58 -4.78
C VAL A 200 -10.60 -2.84 -4.35
N THR A 201 -9.29 -2.76 -4.19
CA THR A 201 -8.44 -3.87 -3.74
C THR A 201 -7.41 -3.40 -2.72
N LEU A 202 -6.84 -4.29 -1.90
CA LEU A 202 -5.97 -3.91 -0.78
C LEU A 202 -4.47 -3.82 -1.14
N ASP A 203 -4.07 -4.49 -2.20
CA ASP A 203 -2.76 -4.37 -2.84
C ASP A 203 -2.89 -4.77 -4.33
N TYR A 204 -1.82 -4.60 -5.11
CA TYR A 204 -1.90 -4.94 -6.53
C TYR A 204 -2.13 -6.45 -6.76
N ALA A 205 -1.40 -7.29 -6.01
CA ALA A 205 -1.47 -8.74 -6.15
C ALA A 205 -2.77 -9.35 -5.59
N SER A 206 -3.54 -8.61 -4.79
CA SER A 206 -4.86 -9.03 -4.33
C SER A 206 -5.88 -8.95 -5.46
N LEU A 207 -5.64 -8.11 -6.47
CA LEU A 207 -6.34 -8.20 -7.74
C LEU A 207 -5.63 -9.19 -8.68
N THR A 208 -4.46 -8.85 -9.21
CA THR A 208 -3.72 -9.70 -10.15
C THR A 208 -2.28 -9.22 -10.29
N THR A 209 -1.39 -10.15 -10.67
CA THR A 209 -0.04 -9.83 -11.17
C THR A 209 0.11 -10.11 -12.67
N ASN A 210 -0.94 -10.61 -13.31
CA ASN A 210 -0.96 -10.84 -14.74
C ASN A 210 -1.48 -9.59 -15.44
N VAL A 211 -0.56 -8.78 -15.96
CA VAL A 211 -0.86 -7.50 -16.60
C VAL A 211 -1.65 -7.67 -17.91
N GLU A 212 -1.35 -8.71 -18.68
CA GLU A 212 -2.06 -8.96 -19.94
C GLU A 212 -3.51 -9.37 -19.70
N ASP A 213 -3.74 -10.26 -18.73
CA ASP A 213 -5.09 -10.63 -18.27
C ASP A 213 -5.85 -9.43 -17.68
N LEU A 214 -5.16 -8.52 -16.97
CA LEU A 214 -5.78 -7.28 -16.47
C LEU A 214 -6.24 -6.37 -17.62
N LYS A 215 -5.42 -6.24 -18.68
CA LYS A 215 -5.79 -5.46 -19.87
C LYS A 215 -6.99 -6.10 -20.58
N GLU A 216 -7.02 -7.42 -20.71
CA GLU A 216 -8.15 -8.15 -21.30
C GLU A 216 -9.43 -7.97 -20.46
N PHE A 217 -9.35 -8.19 -19.15
CA PHE A 217 -10.45 -7.96 -18.21
C PHE A 217 -11.04 -6.55 -18.33
N LEU A 218 -10.20 -5.51 -18.42
CA LEU A 218 -10.67 -4.12 -18.56
C LEU A 218 -11.30 -3.82 -19.94
N ARG A 219 -10.90 -4.55 -20.99
CA ARG A 219 -11.52 -4.45 -22.32
C ARG A 219 -12.87 -5.15 -22.35
N GLU A 220 -12.98 -6.33 -21.74
CA GLU A 220 -14.21 -7.11 -21.68
C GLU A 220 -15.27 -6.47 -20.78
N HIS A 221 -14.86 -5.85 -19.68
CA HIS A 221 -15.75 -5.23 -18.70
C HIS A 221 -15.64 -3.71 -18.71
N GLU A 222 -16.20 -3.07 -19.75
CA GLU A 222 -16.17 -1.62 -19.91
C GLU A 222 -16.84 -0.86 -18.75
N CYS A 223 -17.75 -1.52 -18.02
CA CYS A 223 -18.34 -0.96 -16.81
C CYS A 223 -17.30 -0.66 -15.72
N VAL A 224 -16.13 -1.32 -15.71
CA VAL A 224 -15.05 -1.02 -14.76
C VAL A 224 -14.34 0.26 -15.18
N GLN A 225 -14.67 1.36 -14.52
CA GLN A 225 -14.18 2.69 -14.87
C GLN A 225 -12.94 3.08 -14.07
N LYS A 226 -12.80 2.58 -12.84
CA LYS A 226 -11.63 2.85 -11.98
C LYS A 226 -11.24 1.64 -11.15
N ILE A 227 -9.94 1.52 -10.88
CA ILE A 227 -9.38 0.61 -9.87
C ILE A 227 -8.74 1.43 -8.77
N VAL A 228 -9.11 1.17 -7.52
CA VAL A 228 -8.57 1.81 -6.33
C VAL A 228 -7.76 0.80 -5.53
N VAL A 229 -6.51 1.11 -5.24
CA VAL A 229 -5.61 0.25 -4.45
C VAL A 229 -5.40 0.85 -3.05
N ASP A 230 -6.13 0.30 -2.07
CA ASP A 230 -6.10 0.71 -0.66
C ASP A 230 -4.97 -0.01 0.12
N ARG A 231 -3.79 0.62 0.10
CA ARG A 231 -2.59 0.09 0.78
C ARG A 231 -2.43 0.58 2.22
N LEU A 232 -3.49 1.03 2.89
CA LEU A 232 -3.40 1.37 4.31
C LEU A 232 -3.11 0.11 5.17
N PRO A 233 -2.32 0.23 6.25
CA PRO A 233 -1.58 1.41 6.71
C PRO A 233 -0.16 1.51 6.13
N VAL A 234 0.20 0.61 5.20
CA VAL A 234 1.56 0.50 4.63
C VAL A 234 1.93 1.78 3.90
N LYS A 235 1.01 2.31 3.10
CA LYS A 235 1.16 3.58 2.39
C LYS A 235 -0.18 4.31 2.39
N PRO A 236 -0.32 5.44 3.13
CA PRO A 236 -1.52 6.27 3.12
C PRO A 236 -1.46 7.21 1.91
N GLU A 237 -1.44 6.61 0.73
CA GLU A 237 -1.67 7.25 -0.56
C GLU A 237 -2.62 6.36 -1.33
N MET A 238 -3.71 6.96 -1.79
CA MET A 238 -4.74 6.28 -2.53
C MET A 238 -4.26 6.27 -3.96
N GLU A 239 -4.01 5.09 -4.50
CA GLU A 239 -3.73 4.96 -5.92
C GLU A 239 -5.03 4.62 -6.63
N VAL A 240 -5.54 5.62 -7.34
CA VAL A 240 -6.71 5.49 -8.22
C VAL A 240 -6.20 5.45 -9.64
N PHE A 241 -6.59 4.43 -10.37
CA PHE A 241 -6.31 4.29 -11.78
C PHE A 241 -7.62 4.31 -12.55
N THR A 242 -7.69 5.13 -13.59
CA THR A 242 -8.79 5.04 -14.55
C THR A 242 -8.56 3.85 -15.49
N ARG A 243 -9.63 3.33 -16.08
CA ARG A 243 -9.56 2.30 -17.12
C ARG A 243 -8.61 2.73 -18.24
N GLU A 244 -8.73 3.96 -18.71
CA GLU A 244 -7.93 4.51 -19.80
C GLU A 244 -6.45 4.55 -19.43
N THR A 245 -6.12 5.00 -18.22
CA THR A 245 -4.74 5.01 -17.72
C THR A 245 -4.15 3.60 -17.73
N LEU A 246 -4.88 2.60 -17.23
CA LEU A 246 -4.38 1.21 -17.20
C LEU A 246 -4.23 0.57 -18.58
N LEU A 247 -5.01 1.01 -19.57
CA LEU A 247 -4.94 0.50 -20.93
C LEU A 247 -3.84 1.18 -21.79
N LEU A 248 -3.45 2.41 -21.44
CA LEU A 248 -2.55 3.25 -22.27
C LEU A 248 -1.18 3.51 -21.65
N ASP A 249 -1.07 3.53 -20.31
CA ASP A 249 0.17 3.84 -19.60
C ASP A 249 0.83 2.55 -19.07
N GLU A 250 1.94 2.17 -19.70
CA GLU A 250 2.72 1.00 -19.31
C GLU A 250 3.30 1.14 -17.89
N ASP A 251 3.67 2.33 -17.44
CA ASP A 251 4.20 2.52 -16.08
C ASP A 251 3.10 2.30 -15.03
N ALA A 252 1.87 2.71 -15.34
CA ALA A 252 0.72 2.53 -14.47
C ALA A 252 0.34 1.04 -14.33
N ILE A 253 0.19 0.33 -15.44
CA ILE A 253 -0.22 -1.08 -15.43
C ILE A 253 0.89 -2.00 -14.86
N ASN A 254 2.17 -1.68 -15.11
CA ASN A 254 3.29 -2.48 -14.61
C ASN A 254 3.45 -2.41 -13.08
N LYS A 255 2.76 -1.49 -12.39
CA LYS A 255 2.64 -1.56 -10.92
C LYS A 255 1.98 -2.85 -10.44
N PHE A 256 1.13 -3.47 -11.28
CA PHE A 256 0.51 -4.75 -10.99
C PHE A 256 1.47 -5.94 -11.20
N ASP A 257 2.52 -5.79 -12.01
CA ASP A 257 3.63 -6.77 -12.09
C ASP A 257 4.59 -6.64 -10.89
N CYS A 258 4.06 -6.80 -9.68
CA CYS A 258 4.82 -6.62 -8.45
C CYS A 258 5.60 -7.88 -8.03
N ARG A 259 5.59 -8.96 -8.83
CA ARG A 259 6.38 -10.17 -8.58
C ARG A 259 7.57 -10.20 -9.52
N LYS A 260 8.73 -9.81 -9.02
CA LYS A 260 10.00 -10.02 -9.74
C LYS A 260 10.18 -11.50 -10.04
N ARG A 261 10.35 -11.84 -11.32
CA ARG A 261 10.75 -13.20 -11.73
C ARG A 261 11.99 -13.60 -10.93
N PRO A 262 12.09 -14.87 -10.47
CA PRO A 262 13.35 -15.38 -9.94
C PRO A 262 14.46 -15.08 -10.95
N VAL A 263 15.55 -14.48 -10.50
CA VAL A 263 16.72 -14.24 -11.34
C VAL A 263 17.15 -15.60 -11.89
N GLN A 264 17.18 -15.76 -13.21
CA GLN A 264 17.67 -16.97 -13.86
C GLN A 264 19.12 -17.19 -13.41
N ARG A 265 19.36 -18.21 -12.59
CA ARG A 265 20.67 -18.50 -11.98
C ARG A 265 21.55 -19.42 -12.85
N SER A 266 21.03 -19.85 -14.00
CA SER A 266 21.73 -20.70 -14.95
C SER A 266 21.27 -20.38 -16.35
N LEU A 267 22.25 -20.21 -17.24
CA LEU A 267 22.03 -20.15 -18.69
C LEU A 267 21.37 -21.43 -19.20
#